data_AF-B8I4M5-F1
#
_entry.id   AF-B8I4M5-F1
#
_cell.length_a   1.000
_cell.length_b   1.000
_cell.length_c   1.000
_cell.angle_alpha   90.00
_cell.angle_beta   90.00
_cell.angle_gamma   90.00
#
_symmetry.space_group_name_H-M   'P 1'
#
loop_
_entity.id
_entity.type
_entity.pdbx_description
1 polymer ?
#
loop_
_entity_poly.entity_id
_entity_poly.type
_entity_poly.pdbx_seq_one_letter_code
_entity_poly.pdbx_strand_id
1 'polypeptide(L)'
;MEFLIPLSLCVVALFILYLVIKSAIDGSETAKEIRQIRMILQKQYGKALKQIKQTDNDYEVMDIPYYTCPACGANVKPENNTCPSCGLNLNGKNE
;
A
#
# COMPACT_ATOMS: atom_id res chain seq x y z
N MET A 1 -13.37 -51.99 -28.55
CA MET A 1 -11.90 -51.90 -28.44
C MET A 1 -11.32 -50.76 -29.27
N GLU A 2 -11.94 -50.36 -30.38
CA GLU A 2 -11.40 -49.31 -31.28
C GLU A 2 -11.39 -47.89 -30.68
N PHE A 3 -12.30 -47.55 -29.77
CA PHE A 3 -12.37 -46.21 -29.14
C PHE A 3 -11.44 -46.02 -27.93
N LEU A 4 -10.90 -47.11 -27.37
CA LEU A 4 -9.99 -47.04 -26.22
C LEU A 4 -8.59 -46.56 -26.62
N ILE A 5 -8.15 -46.89 -27.85
CA ILE A 5 -6.87 -46.49 -28.43
C ILE A 5 -6.79 -44.97 -28.69
N PRO A 6 -7.76 -44.32 -29.36
CA PRO A 6 -7.74 -42.87 -29.52
C PRO A 6 -7.90 -42.15 -28.18
N LEU A 7 -8.68 -42.70 -27.24
CA LEU A 7 -8.83 -42.13 -25.90
C LEU A 7 -7.50 -42.18 -25.11
N SER A 8 -6.77 -43.29 -25.15
CA SER A 8 -5.47 -43.39 -24.49
C SER A 8 -4.42 -42.50 -25.16
N LEU A 9 -4.41 -42.39 -26.49
CA LEU A 9 -3.54 -41.46 -27.23
C LEU A 9 -3.83 -39.99 -26.87
N CYS A 10 -5.10 -39.61 -26.75
CA CYS A 10 -5.50 -38.28 -26.29
C CYS A 10 -5.02 -38.01 -24.86
N VAL A 11 -5.16 -38.97 -23.95
CA VAL A 11 -4.69 -38.84 -22.56
C VAL A 11 -3.16 -38.70 -22.52
N VAL A 12 -2.43 -39.48 -23.30
CA VAL A 12 -0.96 -39.39 -23.41
C VAL A 12 -0.54 -38.05 -23.99
N ALA A 13 -1.21 -37.57 -25.04
CA ALA A 13 -0.92 -36.27 -25.65
C ALA A 13 -1.16 -35.10 -24.68
N LEU A 14 -2.27 -35.13 -23.93
CA LEU A 14 -2.56 -34.15 -22.89
C LEU A 14 -1.54 -34.21 -21.75
N PHE A 15 -1.08 -35.41 -21.37
CA PHE A 15 -0.06 -35.57 -20.34
C PHE A 15 1.30 -35.02 -20.79
N ILE A 16 1.72 -35.29 -22.02
CA ILE A 16 2.94 -34.72 -22.61
C ILE A 16 2.83 -33.19 -22.69
N LEU A 17 1.70 -32.66 -23.16
CA LEU A 17 1.44 -31.22 -23.21
C LEU A 17 1.50 -30.60 -21.80
N TYR A 18 0.87 -31.24 -20.81
CA TYR A 18 0.92 -30.84 -19.41
C TYR A 18 2.36 -30.83 -18.87
N LEU A 19 3.17 -31.85 -19.17
CA LEU A 19 4.57 -31.90 -18.77
C LEU A 19 5.39 -30.78 -19.42
N VAL A 20 5.18 -30.48 -20.70
CA VAL A 20 5.88 -29.38 -21.39
C VAL A 20 5.49 -28.03 -20.79
N ILE A 21 4.20 -27.80 -20.55
CA ILE A 21 3.70 -26.58 -19.89
C ILE A 21 4.29 -26.46 -18.48
N LYS A 22 4.30 -27.56 -17.72
CA LYS A 22 4.88 -27.60 -16.38
C LYS A 22 6.38 -27.35 -16.39
N SER A 23 7.14 -27.94 -17.32
CA SER A 23 8.57 -27.71 -17.48
C SER A 23 8.90 -26.26 -17.89
N ALA A 24 8.06 -25.65 -18.72
CA ALA A 24 8.19 -24.23 -19.08
C ALA A 24 7.87 -23.30 -17.89
N ILE A 25 6.94 -23.70 -17.02
CA ILE A 25 6.60 -22.99 -15.78
C ILE A 25 7.67 -23.20 -14.70
N ASP A 26 8.18 -24.42 -14.50
CA ASP A 26 9.20 -24.74 -13.50
C ASP A 26 10.57 -24.12 -13.84
N GLY A 27 10.84 -23.84 -15.12
CA GLY A 27 11.98 -23.04 -15.57
C GLY A 27 11.84 -21.54 -15.28
N SER A 28 10.67 -21.09 -14.84
CA SER A 28 10.38 -19.72 -14.43
C SER A 28 10.22 -19.67 -12.91
N GLU A 29 11.14 -18.97 -12.28
CA GLU A 29 11.33 -18.80 -10.84
C GLU A 29 10.19 -17.97 -10.15
N THR A 30 8.93 -18.28 -10.40
CA THR A 30 7.78 -17.50 -9.91
C THR A 30 7.34 -17.91 -8.50
N ALA A 31 8.20 -17.66 -7.51
CA ALA A 31 7.82 -17.41 -6.11
C ALA A 31 8.99 -17.02 -5.18
N LYS A 32 10.24 -16.95 -5.66
CA LYS A 32 11.40 -16.60 -4.82
C LYS A 32 12.00 -15.21 -5.07
N GLU A 33 11.96 -14.67 -6.29
CA GLU A 33 12.54 -13.33 -6.54
C GLU A 33 11.70 -12.16 -6.01
N ILE A 34 10.38 -12.31 -5.92
CA ILE A 34 9.49 -11.24 -5.42
C ILE A 34 9.67 -11.01 -3.91
N ARG A 35 10.24 -12.00 -3.18
CA ARG A 35 10.53 -11.86 -1.73
C ARG A 35 11.73 -10.95 -1.47
N GLN A 36 12.75 -10.96 -2.33
CA GLN A 36 13.95 -10.14 -2.11
C GLN A 36 13.68 -8.65 -2.36
N ILE A 37 12.88 -8.32 -3.38
CA ILE A 37 12.49 -6.94 -3.68
C ILE A 37 11.77 -6.30 -2.48
N ARG A 38 10.85 -7.04 -1.83
CA ARG A 38 10.18 -6.57 -0.61
C ARG A 38 11.16 -6.39 0.56
N MET A 39 12.14 -7.27 0.73
CA MET A 39 13.12 -7.18 1.82
C MET A 39 14.06 -5.98 1.69
N ILE A 40 14.54 -5.67 0.47
CA ILE A 40 15.44 -4.52 0.24
C ILE A 40 14.67 -3.20 0.40
N LEU A 41 13.44 -3.13 -0.11
CA LEU A 41 12.59 -1.94 0.02
C LEU A 41 12.10 -1.73 1.45
N GLN A 42 11.76 -2.79 2.21
CA GLN A 42 11.29 -2.65 3.59
C GLN A 42 12.39 -2.14 4.53
N LYS A 43 13.66 -2.48 4.31
CA LYS A 43 14.78 -1.97 5.11
C LYS A 43 15.02 -0.47 4.88
N GLN A 44 14.85 -0.01 3.64
CA GLN A 44 14.99 1.42 3.29
C GLN A 44 13.75 2.22 3.71
N TYR A 45 12.56 1.71 3.43
CA TYR A 45 11.28 2.38 3.74
C TYR A 45 10.96 2.36 5.24
N GLY A 46 11.26 1.27 5.96
CA GLY A 46 11.06 1.19 7.42
C GLY A 46 11.97 2.13 8.21
N LYS A 47 13.17 2.43 7.71
CA LYS A 47 14.05 3.46 8.30
C LYS A 47 13.58 4.88 7.95
N ALA A 48 13.21 5.12 6.70
CA ALA A 48 12.67 6.40 6.26
C ALA A 48 11.35 6.75 6.98
N LEU A 49 10.41 5.80 7.11
CA LEU A 49 9.14 6.02 7.78
C LEU A 49 9.29 6.12 9.29
N LYS A 50 10.27 5.46 9.90
CA LYS A 50 10.60 5.65 11.32
C LYS A 50 11.23 7.02 11.56
N GLN A 51 12.02 7.55 10.64
CA GLN A 51 12.52 8.92 10.73
C GLN A 51 11.41 9.96 10.50
N ILE A 52 10.45 9.71 9.61
CA ILE A 52 9.28 10.58 9.41
C ILE A 52 8.30 10.49 10.60
N LYS A 53 8.06 9.30 11.16
CA LYS A 53 7.18 9.08 12.32
C LYS A 53 7.82 9.47 13.66
N GLN A 54 9.13 9.70 13.71
CA GLN A 54 9.83 10.14 14.92
C GLN A 54 10.18 11.65 14.86
N THR A 55 9.71 12.35 13.82
CA THR A 55 9.38 13.78 13.83
C THR A 55 7.88 14.00 14.08
N ASP A 56 7.18 12.96 14.55
CA ASP A 56 5.84 13.04 15.11
C ASP A 56 5.96 12.62 16.59
N ASN A 57 5.72 13.58 17.49
CA ASN A 57 5.72 13.46 18.97
C ASN A 57 7.02 13.74 19.74
N ASP A 58 7.69 14.85 19.42
CA ASP A 58 8.16 15.82 20.43
C ASP A 58 8.38 17.18 19.74
N TYR A 59 7.29 17.74 19.22
CA TYR A 59 7.27 19.15 18.91
C TYR A 59 6.49 19.81 20.03
N GLU A 60 7.18 20.60 20.86
CA GLU A 60 6.50 21.60 21.65
C GLU A 60 5.76 22.48 20.64
N VAL A 61 4.43 22.32 20.57
CA VAL A 61 3.56 23.16 19.76
C VAL A 61 3.79 24.57 20.27
N MET A 62 4.59 25.35 19.55
CA MET A 62 4.55 26.78 19.71
C MET A 62 3.18 27.18 19.18
N ASP A 63 2.26 27.55 20.07
CA ASP A 63 0.93 28.02 19.73
C ASP A 63 1.07 29.30 18.90
N ILE A 64 1.29 29.16 17.59
CA ILE A 64 1.32 30.30 16.68
C ILE A 64 -0.15 30.65 16.41
N PRO A 65 -0.63 31.81 16.89
CA PRO A 65 -2.00 32.22 16.63
C PRO A 65 -2.17 32.44 15.13
N TYR A 66 -2.94 31.57 14.48
CA TYR A 66 -3.24 31.69 13.07
C TYR A 66 -4.52 32.51 12.90
N TYR A 67 -4.40 33.67 12.24
CA TYR A 67 -5.51 34.61 12.08
C TYR A 67 -6.42 34.32 10.88
N THR A 68 -6.21 33.21 10.18
CA THR A 68 -7.01 32.86 8.99
C THR A 68 -7.48 31.42 9.04
N CYS A 69 -8.58 31.07 8.38
CA CYS A 69 -9.04 29.69 8.36
C CYS A 69 -8.30 28.92 7.26
N PRO A 70 -7.68 27.76 7.54
CA PRO A 70 -6.98 27.00 6.49
C PRO A 70 -7.95 26.39 5.46
N ALA A 71 -9.23 26.20 5.79
CA ALA A 71 -10.20 25.63 4.86
C ALA A 71 -10.82 26.68 3.91
N CYS A 72 -11.07 27.90 4.39
CA CYS A 72 -11.80 28.90 3.62
C CYS A 72 -11.12 30.27 3.50
N GLY A 73 -9.98 30.47 4.15
CA GLY A 73 -9.23 31.74 4.13
C GLY A 73 -9.85 32.89 4.94
N ALA A 74 -10.99 32.67 5.61
CA ALA A 74 -11.66 33.71 6.41
C ALA A 74 -10.82 34.12 7.63
N ASN A 75 -10.90 35.38 8.05
CA ASN A 75 -10.21 35.84 9.27
C ASN A 75 -10.84 35.18 10.51
N VAL A 76 -10.02 34.52 11.33
CA VAL A 76 -10.44 33.86 12.56
C VAL A 76 -9.62 34.39 13.74
N LYS A 77 -10.28 34.57 14.88
CA LYS A 77 -9.58 34.90 16.13
C LYS A 77 -8.97 33.62 16.72
N PRO A 78 -7.82 33.71 17.40
CA PRO A 78 -7.20 32.54 18.03
C PRO A 78 -8.08 31.88 19.11
N GLU A 79 -9.05 32.62 19.66
CA GLU A 79 -10.03 32.13 20.64
C GLU A 79 -11.18 31.31 20.01
N ASN A 80 -11.33 31.35 18.68
CA ASN A 80 -12.43 30.69 18.00
C ASN A 80 -12.14 29.19 17.82
N ASN A 81 -12.86 28.35 18.56
CA ASN A 81 -12.81 26.90 18.40
C ASN A 81 -13.38 26.42 17.05
N THR A 82 -14.20 27.25 16.39
CA THR A 82 -14.83 26.94 15.12
C THR A 82 -14.79 28.15 14.21
N CYS A 83 -14.48 27.95 12.93
CA CYS A 83 -14.52 29.03 11.94
C CYS A 83 -15.97 29.51 11.73
N PRO A 84 -16.27 30.81 11.92
CA PRO A 84 -17.62 31.35 11.74
C PRO A 84 -18.07 31.38 10.28
N SER A 85 -17.16 31.25 9.31
CA SER A 85 -17.49 31.33 7.89
C SER A 85 -17.77 29.97 7.26
N CYS A 86 -17.05 28.91 7.65
CA CYS A 86 -17.21 27.58 7.06
C CYS A 86 -17.59 26.47 8.04
N GLY A 87 -17.56 26.73 9.35
CA GLY A 87 -17.87 25.73 10.37
C GLY A 87 -16.73 24.74 10.67
N LEU A 88 -15.52 24.96 10.14
CA LEU A 88 -14.36 24.11 10.44
C LEU A 88 -14.01 24.17 11.93
N ASN A 89 -13.87 23.01 12.58
CA ASN A 89 -13.36 22.91 13.94
C ASN A 89 -11.84 23.18 13.96
N LEU A 90 -11.43 24.22 14.67
CA LEU A 90 -10.05 24.69 14.82
C LEU A 90 -9.38 24.17 16.11
N ASN A 91 -10.11 23.44 16.96
CA ASN A 91 -9.62 22.93 18.24
C ASN A 91 -8.73 21.67 18.12
N GLY A 92 -8.46 21.16 16.90
CA GLY A 92 -7.54 20.03 16.68
C GLY A 92 -7.92 18.70 17.36
N LYS A 93 -9.05 18.63 18.08
CA LYS A 93 -9.54 17.42 18.75
C LYS A 93 -10.42 16.65 17.78
N ASN A 94 -9.84 15.63 17.18
CA ASN A 94 -10.53 14.53 16.51
C ASN A 94 -11.06 13.57 17.58
N GLU A 95 -12.35 13.69 17.91
CA GLU A 95 -13.09 12.77 18.79
C GLU A 95 -13.69 11.60 17.99
#